data_AF-A0A2G9UBQ7-F1
#
_entry.id   AF-A0A2G9UBQ7-F1
#
_cell.length_a   1.000
_cell.length_b   1.000
_cell.length_c   1.000
_cell.angle_alpha   90.00
_cell.angle_beta   90.00
_cell.angle_gamma   90.00
#
_symmetry.space_group_name_H-M   'P 1'
#
loop_
_entity.id
_entity.type
_entity.pdbx_description
1 polymer ?
#
loop_
_entity_poly.entity_id
_entity_poly.type
_entity_poly.pdbx_seq_one_letter_code
_entity_poly.pdbx_strand_id
1 'polypeptide(L)'
;MNEKLRKVNKWAKKQGPEVEKGAEEYFTNIKRYWKDVNKNTTKILEELPKVYPKVYEILSNLDLTYGDMYNKIRDLKLDMTTTVSLYAVVLAVTHTSGAPNPYLTDTAMFFEGAATPKMQNLFYHIDN
;
A
#
# COMPACT_ATOMS: atom_id res chain seq x y z
N MET A 1 21.83 -12.18 -13.50
CA MET A 1 21.06 -11.46 -14.53
C MET A 1 20.42 -12.52 -15.44
N ASN A 2 19.11 -12.47 -15.68
CA ASN A 2 18.44 -13.50 -16.49
C ASN A 2 18.81 -13.38 -18.00
N GLU A 3 18.46 -14.40 -18.78
CA GLU A 3 18.78 -14.51 -20.20
C GLU A 3 18.23 -13.34 -21.03
N LYS A 4 17.00 -12.88 -20.74
CA LYS A 4 16.38 -11.74 -21.42
C LYS A 4 17.17 -10.44 -21.19
N LEU A 5 17.56 -10.17 -19.95
CA LEU A 5 18.35 -8.99 -19.60
C LEU A 5 19.77 -9.04 -20.20
N ARG A 6 20.38 -10.23 -20.31
CA ARG A 6 21.66 -10.39 -21.05
C ARG A 6 21.50 -10.05 -22.53
N LYS A 7 20.39 -10.44 -23.17
CA LYS A 7 20.11 -10.10 -24.57
C LYS A 7 19.93 -8.59 -24.75
N VAL A 8 19.20 -7.92 -23.85
CA VAL A 8 19.05 -6.46 -23.87
C VAL A 8 20.40 -5.76 -23.69
N ASN A 9 21.22 -6.19 -22.74
CA ASN A 9 22.55 -5.62 -22.53
C ASN A 9 23.47 -5.81 -23.76
N LYS A 10 23.45 -7.00 -24.37
CA LYS A 10 24.20 -7.28 -25.60
C LYS A 10 23.71 -6.46 -26.79
N TRP A 11 22.40 -6.24 -26.90
CA TRP A 11 21.83 -5.38 -27.94
C TRP A 11 22.25 -3.93 -27.74
N ALA A 12 22.18 -3.41 -26.52
CA ALA A 12 22.52 -2.03 -26.18
C ALA A 12 23.99 -1.71 -26.50
N LYS A 13 24.92 -2.62 -26.15
CA LYS A 13 26.35 -2.55 -26.50
C LYS A 13 26.62 -2.44 -28.01
N LYS A 14 25.70 -2.91 -28.86
CA LYS A 14 25.83 -2.83 -30.33
C LYS A 14 25.30 -1.53 -30.92
N GLN A 15 24.50 -0.76 -30.17
CA GLN A 15 23.86 0.46 -30.69
C GLN A 15 24.72 1.71 -30.49
N GLY A 16 25.67 1.67 -29.56
CA GLY A 16 26.57 2.78 -29.25
C GLY A 16 26.53 3.21 -27.78
N PRO A 17 27.42 4.13 -27.38
CA PRO A 17 27.70 4.43 -25.97
C PRO A 17 26.50 5.03 -25.22
N GLU A 18 25.66 5.81 -25.89
CA GLU A 18 24.48 6.43 -25.27
C GLU A 18 23.41 5.39 -24.88
N VAL A 19 23.13 4.46 -25.80
CA VAL A 19 22.15 3.39 -25.59
C VAL A 19 22.65 2.39 -24.54
N GLU A 20 23.96 2.09 -24.53
CA GLU A 20 24.58 1.27 -23.49
C GLU A 20 24.41 1.89 -22.11
N LYS A 21 24.74 3.18 -21.95
CA LYS A 21 24.58 3.90 -20.68
C LYS A 21 23.12 3.90 -20.21
N GLY A 22 22.17 4.18 -21.10
CA GLY A 22 20.74 4.15 -20.77
C GLY A 22 20.27 2.76 -20.29
N ALA A 23 20.77 1.69 -20.91
CA ALA A 23 20.47 0.33 -20.47
C ALA A 23 21.07 0.00 -19.09
N GLU A 24 22.28 0.45 -18.82
CA GLU A 24 22.93 0.27 -17.51
C GLU A 24 22.22 1.04 -16.39
N GLU A 25 21.80 2.28 -16.66
CA GLU A 25 20.99 3.09 -15.75
C GLU A 25 19.64 2.42 -15.48
N TYR A 26 18.96 1.93 -16.52
CA TYR A 26 17.72 1.19 -16.39
C TYR A 26 17.87 -0.04 -15.48
N PHE A 27 18.92 -0.86 -15.69
CA PHE A 27 19.16 -2.03 -14.84
C PHE A 27 19.50 -1.65 -13.40
N THR A 28 20.22 -0.55 -13.19
CA THR A 28 20.53 -0.02 -11.86
C THR A 28 19.28 0.45 -11.14
N ASN A 29 18.40 1.16 -11.86
CA ASN A 29 17.13 1.64 -11.33
C ASN A 29 16.18 0.51 -10.96
N ILE A 30 16.07 -0.55 -11.78
CA ILE A 30 15.28 -1.74 -11.43
C ILE A 30 15.81 -2.39 -10.15
N LYS A 31 17.13 -2.56 -10.01
CA LYS A 31 17.72 -3.16 -8.81
C LYS A 31 17.43 -2.32 -7.57
N ARG A 32 17.53 -1.00 -7.68
CA ARG A 32 17.21 -0.07 -6.59
C ARG A 32 15.73 -0.16 -6.22
N TYR A 33 14.85 -0.10 -7.22
CA TYR A 33 13.41 -0.24 -7.03
C TYR A 33 13.06 -1.51 -6.24
N TRP A 34 13.55 -2.68 -6.66
CA TRP A 34 13.24 -3.93 -5.95
C TRP A 34 13.86 -4.00 -4.55
N LYS A 35 15.02 -3.36 -4.33
CA LYS A 35 15.59 -3.22 -2.98
C LYS A 35 14.69 -2.40 -2.07
N ASP A 36 14.15 -1.29 -2.58
CA ASP A 36 13.23 -0.42 -1.84
C ASP A 36 11.88 -1.11 -1.59
N VAL A 37 11.35 -1.82 -2.58
CA VAL A 37 10.16 -2.69 -2.42
C VAL A 37 10.41 -3.70 -1.31
N ASN A 38 11.51 -4.46 -1.37
CA ASN A 38 11.81 -5.46 -0.35
C ASN A 38 11.94 -4.85 1.05
N LYS A 39 12.63 -3.70 1.17
CA LYS A 39 12.76 -2.96 2.44
C LYS A 39 11.39 -2.59 2.99
N ASN A 40 10.53 -2.01 2.16
CA ASN A 40 9.19 -1.57 2.58
C ASN A 40 8.29 -2.76 2.90
N THR A 41 8.28 -3.81 2.08
CA THR A 41 7.52 -5.04 2.37
C THR A 41 7.96 -5.66 3.70
N THR A 42 9.26 -5.75 3.96
CA THR A 42 9.78 -6.29 5.22
C THR A 42 9.28 -5.48 6.42
N LYS A 43 9.41 -4.14 6.35
CA LYS A 43 8.88 -3.23 7.37
C LYS A 43 7.39 -3.46 7.63
N ILE A 44 6.60 -3.59 6.56
CA ILE A 44 5.15 -3.77 6.65
C ILE A 44 4.77 -5.11 7.29
N LEU A 45 5.48 -6.19 6.94
CA LEU A 45 5.29 -7.50 7.56
C LEU A 45 5.60 -7.49 9.07
N GLU A 46 6.49 -6.60 9.52
CA GLU A 46 6.82 -6.43 10.94
C GLU A 46 5.88 -5.47 11.68
N GLU A 47 5.32 -4.46 11.01
CA GLU A 47 4.50 -3.41 11.62
C GLU A 47 3.00 -3.77 11.64
N LEU A 48 2.46 -4.33 10.56
CA LEU A 48 1.03 -4.62 10.47
C LEU A 48 0.51 -5.49 11.62
N PRO A 49 1.19 -6.58 12.03
CA PRO A 49 0.72 -7.39 13.17
C PRO A 49 0.67 -6.63 14.49
N LYS A 50 1.49 -5.58 14.66
CA LYS A 50 1.54 -4.75 15.88
C LYS A 50 0.44 -3.69 15.88
N VAL A 51 0.12 -3.16 14.70
CA VAL A 51 -0.84 -2.07 14.51
C VAL A 51 -2.27 -2.60 14.44
N TYR A 52 -2.48 -3.72 13.75
CA TYR A 52 -3.82 -4.24 13.45
C TYR A 52 -4.71 -4.46 14.69
N PRO A 53 -4.23 -5.00 15.84
CA PRO A 53 -5.07 -5.16 17.02
C PRO A 53 -5.71 -3.85 17.50
N LYS A 54 -4.96 -2.74 17.49
CA LYS A 54 -5.46 -1.42 17.87
C LYS A 54 -6.51 -0.90 16.89
N VAL A 55 -6.29 -1.15 15.60
CA VAL A 55 -7.23 -0.76 14.54
C VAL A 55 -8.52 -1.57 14.66
N TYR A 56 -8.43 -2.86 14.93
CA TYR A 56 -9.59 -3.71 15.20
C TYR A 56 -10.38 -3.21 16.42
N GLU A 57 -9.72 -2.89 17.54
CA GLU A 57 -10.38 -2.32 18.72
C GLU A 57 -11.14 -1.02 18.38
N ILE A 58 -10.59 -0.16 17.52
CA ILE A 58 -11.26 1.06 17.08
C ILE A 58 -12.46 0.74 16.18
N LEU A 59 -12.29 -0.13 15.18
CA LEU A 59 -13.31 -0.42 14.17
C LEU A 59 -14.46 -1.30 14.69
N SER A 60 -14.20 -2.13 15.70
CA SER A 60 -15.20 -3.00 16.33
C SER A 60 -15.97 -2.31 17.46
N ASN A 61 -15.61 -1.07 17.81
CA ASN A 61 -16.28 -0.33 18.87
C ASN A 61 -17.57 0.34 18.34
N LEU A 62 -18.72 -0.20 18.76
CA LEU A 62 -20.05 0.24 18.34
C LEU A 62 -20.46 1.60 18.91
N ASP A 63 -19.77 2.12 19.92
CA ASP A 63 -20.05 3.42 20.52
C ASP A 63 -19.39 4.58 19.75
N LEU A 64 -18.47 4.27 18.82
CA LEU A 64 -17.76 5.29 18.06
C LEU A 64 -18.50 5.68 16.79
N THR A 65 -18.55 6.97 16.51
CA THR A 65 -18.94 7.44 15.18
C THR A 65 -17.81 7.24 14.19
N TYR A 66 -18.11 7.31 12.89
CA TYR A 66 -17.07 7.25 11.85
C TYR A 66 -16.01 8.35 11.98
N GLY A 67 -16.38 9.54 12.46
CA GLY A 67 -15.43 10.63 12.71
C GLY A 67 -14.48 10.30 13.87
N ASP A 68 -15.00 9.67 14.93
CA ASP A 68 -14.20 9.28 16.09
C ASP A 68 -13.24 8.14 15.76
N MET A 69 -13.71 7.12 15.01
CA MET A 69 -12.84 6.05 14.51
C MET A 69 -11.70 6.62 13.68
N TYR A 70 -12.03 7.55 12.77
CA TYR A 70 -11.06 8.20 11.92
C TYR A 70 -9.98 8.94 12.73
N ASN A 71 -10.38 9.80 13.67
CA ASN A 71 -9.43 10.55 14.49
C ASN A 71 -8.53 9.62 15.32
N LYS A 72 -9.10 8.56 15.90
CA LYS A 72 -8.33 7.56 16.67
C LYS A 72 -7.32 6.81 15.81
N ILE A 73 -7.66 6.44 14.57
CA ILE A 73 -6.72 5.82 13.63
C ILE A 73 -5.61 6.81 13.26
N ARG A 74 -5.95 8.09 13.03
CA ARG A 74 -4.96 9.14 12.75
C ARG A 74 -3.98 9.33 13.90
N ASP A 75 -4.47 9.24 15.14
CA ASP A 75 -3.64 9.36 16.35
C ASP A 75 -2.65 8.20 16.54
N LEU A 76 -2.81 7.09 15.80
CA LEU A 76 -1.80 6.03 15.73
C LEU A 76 -0.52 6.46 14.98
N LYS A 77 -0.56 7.60 14.26
CA LYS A 77 0.60 8.19 13.55
C LYS A 77 1.36 7.20 12.67
N LEU A 78 0.60 6.33 11.99
CA LEU A 78 1.14 5.37 11.04
C LEU A 78 1.74 6.10 9.85
N ASP A 79 2.88 5.65 9.33
CA ASP A 79 3.37 6.19 8.07
C ASP A 79 2.50 5.75 6.89
N MET A 80 2.67 6.45 5.78
CA MET A 80 1.86 6.24 4.57
C MET A 80 1.88 4.78 4.09
N THR A 81 3.04 4.12 4.11
CA THR A 81 3.16 2.74 3.61
C THR A 81 2.34 1.78 4.46
N THR A 82 2.45 1.93 5.78
CA THR A 82 1.74 1.10 6.77
C THR A 82 0.25 1.33 6.70
N THR A 83 -0.18 2.58 6.53
CA THR A 83 -1.60 2.90 6.48
C THR A 83 -2.26 2.39 5.19
N VAL A 84 -1.62 2.58 4.03
CA VAL A 84 -2.13 2.05 2.75
C VAL A 84 -2.15 0.52 2.74
N SER A 85 -1.12 -0.12 3.30
CA SER A 85 -1.05 -1.58 3.35
C SER A 85 -2.12 -2.17 4.28
N LEU A 86 -2.35 -1.54 5.43
CA LEU A 86 -3.42 -1.91 6.36
C LEU A 86 -4.79 -1.83 5.68
N TYR A 87 -5.07 -0.74 4.98
CA TYR A 87 -6.31 -0.57 4.22
C TYR A 87 -6.50 -1.69 3.19
N ALA A 88 -5.47 -1.97 2.39
CA ALA A 88 -5.53 -3.02 1.37
C ALA A 88 -5.79 -4.42 1.95
N VAL A 89 -5.13 -4.76 3.07
CA VAL A 89 -5.31 -6.06 3.73
C VAL A 89 -6.71 -6.19 4.34
N VAL A 90 -7.19 -5.16 5.04
CA VAL A 90 -8.54 -5.17 5.65
C VAL A 90 -9.63 -5.31 4.59
N LEU A 91 -9.50 -4.57 3.49
CA LEU A 91 -10.42 -4.70 2.36
C LEU A 91 -10.42 -6.11 1.77
N ALA A 92 -9.24 -6.65 1.47
CA ALA A 92 -9.13 -7.98 0.89
C ALA A 92 -9.86 -9.02 1.73
N VAL A 93 -9.63 -9.03 3.06
CA VAL A 93 -10.28 -9.98 3.98
C VAL A 93 -11.79 -9.74 4.07
N THR A 94 -12.23 -8.47 4.09
CA THR A 94 -13.66 -8.13 4.14
C THR A 94 -14.40 -8.70 2.93
N HIS A 95 -13.80 -8.64 1.74
CA HIS A 95 -14.41 -9.13 0.50
C HIS A 95 -14.27 -10.65 0.28
N THR A 96 -13.34 -11.34 0.95
CA THR A 96 -13.11 -12.78 0.73
C THR A 96 -13.62 -13.69 1.85
N SER A 97 -13.65 -13.21 3.10
CA SER A 97 -13.86 -14.08 4.27
C SER A 97 -14.55 -13.39 5.45
N GLY A 98 -15.06 -12.17 5.29
CA GLY A 98 -15.94 -11.55 6.26
C GLY A 98 -17.27 -12.30 6.37
N ALA A 99 -17.89 -12.28 7.56
CA ALA A 99 -19.31 -12.61 7.67
C ALA A 99 -20.11 -11.72 6.69
N PRO A 100 -21.30 -12.15 6.21
CA PRO A 100 -22.18 -11.29 5.42
C PRO A 100 -22.28 -9.94 6.11
N ASN A 101 -21.95 -8.87 5.39
CA ASN A 101 -21.81 -7.54 5.97
C ASN A 101 -23.06 -7.19 6.81
N PRO A 102 -22.94 -7.04 8.14
CA PRO A 102 -24.08 -6.79 9.01
C PRO A 102 -24.52 -5.31 8.98
N TYR A 103 -23.77 -4.43 8.31
CA TYR A 103 -24.20 -3.07 8.07
C TYR A 103 -25.35 -3.09 7.05
N LEU A 104 -26.46 -2.42 7.39
CA LEU A 104 -27.65 -2.21 6.51
C LEU A 104 -27.32 -1.49 5.19
N THR A 105 -26.09 -1.01 5.03
CA THR A 105 -25.53 -0.41 3.84
C THR A 105 -24.45 -1.31 3.28
N ASP A 106 -24.56 -1.61 1.99
CA ASP A 106 -23.60 -2.34 1.17
C ASP A 106 -22.16 -2.01 1.59
N THR A 107 -21.31 -3.02 1.73
CA THR A 107 -19.91 -2.90 2.14
C THR A 107 -19.13 -1.99 1.19
N ALA A 108 -19.59 -1.95 -0.08
CA ALA A 108 -19.17 -0.97 -1.08
C ALA A 108 -19.46 0.48 -0.66
N MET A 109 -20.54 0.77 0.06
CA MET A 109 -20.89 2.12 0.48
C MET A 109 -20.01 2.66 1.62
N PHE A 110 -19.57 1.81 2.57
CA PHE A 110 -18.64 2.26 3.62
C PHE A 110 -17.23 2.41 3.07
N PHE A 111 -16.68 1.38 2.42
CA PHE A 111 -15.32 1.45 1.93
C PHE A 111 -15.20 2.23 0.62
N GLU A 112 -16.04 2.05 -0.39
CA GLU A 112 -15.98 2.75 -1.69
C GLU A 112 -16.75 4.09 -1.71
N GLY A 113 -17.81 4.24 -0.91
CA GLY A 113 -18.65 5.45 -0.90
C GLY A 113 -18.24 6.52 0.12
N ALA A 114 -18.06 6.14 1.39
CA ALA A 114 -17.82 7.08 2.49
C ALA A 114 -16.34 7.18 2.88
N ALA A 115 -15.63 6.04 2.94
CA ALA A 115 -14.25 5.96 3.32
C ALA A 115 -13.32 6.18 2.13
N THR A 116 -13.61 5.69 0.92
CA THR A 116 -12.68 5.87 -0.21
C THR A 116 -12.43 7.34 -0.51
N PRO A 117 -13.40 8.25 -0.66
CA PRO A 117 -13.07 9.66 -0.92
C PRO A 117 -12.38 10.36 0.27
N LYS A 118 -12.74 10.02 1.52
CA LYS A 118 -12.19 10.68 2.73
C LYS A 118 -10.85 10.09 3.16
N MET A 119 -10.71 8.76 3.18
CA MET A 119 -9.45 8.03 3.37
C MET A 119 -8.51 8.24 2.17
N GLN A 120 -8.98 8.28 0.92
CA GLN A 120 -8.13 8.75 -0.18
C GLN A 120 -7.71 10.20 0.06
N ASN A 121 -8.55 11.10 0.55
CA ASN A 121 -8.10 12.44 0.92
C ASN A 121 -7.06 12.46 2.07
N LEU A 122 -7.05 11.47 2.97
CA LEU A 122 -5.93 11.25 3.91
C LEU A 122 -4.67 10.67 3.26
N PHE A 123 -4.84 9.84 2.24
CA PHE A 123 -3.77 9.10 1.59
C PHE A 123 -3.21 9.79 0.34
N TYR A 124 -3.85 10.85 -0.16
CA TYR A 124 -3.49 11.54 -1.40
C TYR A 124 -3.31 13.06 -1.25
N HIS A 125 -3.72 13.70 -0.14
CA HIS A 125 -3.38 15.10 0.10
C HIS A 125 -2.13 15.25 0.98
N ILE A 126 -1.04 15.55 0.28
CA ILE A 126 0.12 16.28 0.79
C ILE A 126 -0.35 17.73 0.99
N ASP A 127 -0.13 18.29 2.18
CA ASP A 127 -0.13 19.73 2.38
C ASP A 127 0.86 20.34 1.37
N ASN A 128 0.36 21.14 0.42
CA ASN A 128 1.18 22.00 -0.43
C ASN A 128 1.94 23.04 0.42
#